data_AF-B9G0U2-F1
#
_entry.id   AF-B9G0U2-F1
#
_cell.length_a   1.000
_cell.length_b   1.000
_cell.length_c   1.000
_cell.angle_alpha   90.00
_cell.angle_beta   90.00
_cell.angle_gamma   90.00
#
_symmetry.space_group_name_H-M   'P 1'
#
loop_
_entity.id
_entity.type
_entity.pdbx_description
1 polymer ?
#
loop_
_entity_poly.entity_id
_entity_poly.type
_entity_poly.pdbx_seq_one_letter_code
_entity_poly.pdbx_strand_id
1 'polypeptide(L)'
;MSTHSTELVKGSHEFTVAGYSLQKRNGTGHFVSTKEEERHVSVFLELGSTVVEKVTARFRFRVNGATASSWGQFNDFTLSSKTWGYQKFMEIETVESEYLINDCLTMHCDVEVVKELKTGATMSRFITVPPPAICCHLEQLLESKEGCDVTFQVERSDYDAHRVVLSARSPVFRAQFFGPMADTGGGDRYVRILDMKPTVFEAVLRFIYTDRLPPVEDGEAAASSCWREDVREMARS
;
A
#
# COMPACT_ATOMS: atom_id res chain seq x y z
N MET A 1 -8.08 -14.95 -39.35
CA MET A 1 -6.71 -14.45 -39.15
C MET A 1 -6.77 -13.44 -38.01
N SER A 2 -6.26 -13.79 -36.84
CA SER A 2 -6.33 -12.94 -35.64
C SER A 2 -5.19 -11.92 -35.71
N THR A 3 -5.51 -10.63 -35.85
CA THR A 3 -4.52 -9.57 -35.79
C THR A 3 -4.37 -9.12 -34.34
N HIS A 4 -3.34 -9.62 -33.65
CA HIS A 4 -2.95 -9.10 -32.35
C HIS A 4 -2.49 -7.65 -32.52
N SER A 5 -3.19 -6.71 -31.91
CA SER A 5 -2.74 -5.33 -31.83
C SER A 5 -2.10 -5.11 -30.46
N THR A 6 -0.89 -4.58 -30.44
CA THR A 6 -0.18 -4.22 -29.21
C THR A 6 -0.09 -2.70 -29.15
N GLU A 7 -0.38 -2.14 -27.97
CA GLU A 7 -0.22 -0.72 -27.67
C GLU A 7 0.96 -0.55 -26.71
N LEU A 8 1.77 0.49 -26.89
CA LEU A 8 2.85 0.83 -25.97
C LEU A 8 2.41 1.96 -25.05
N VAL A 9 2.38 1.70 -23.75
CA VAL A 9 2.14 2.70 -22.72
C VAL A 9 3.49 3.21 -22.20
N LYS A 10 3.68 4.52 -22.21
CA LYS A 10 4.91 5.19 -21.76
C LYS A 10 4.74 5.72 -20.34
N GLY A 11 5.75 5.53 -19.51
CA GLY A 11 5.89 6.15 -18.21
C GLY A 11 7.32 6.65 -17.99
N SER A 12 7.49 7.60 -17.07
CA SER A 12 8.80 8.07 -16.63
C SER A 12 8.78 8.21 -15.11
N HIS A 13 9.85 7.75 -14.46
CA HIS A 13 10.04 7.83 -13.03
C HIS A 13 11.38 8.50 -12.74
N GLU A 14 11.40 9.40 -11.75
CA GLU A 14 12.61 10.05 -11.26
C GLU A 14 12.80 9.65 -9.81
N PHE A 15 14.04 9.32 -9.44
CA PHE A 15 14.43 9.11 -8.06
C PHE A 15 15.79 9.74 -7.79
N THR A 16 15.96 10.23 -6.56
CA THR A 16 17.19 10.86 -6.12
C THR A 16 17.73 10.14 -4.89
N VAL A 17 18.98 9.71 -4.97
CA VAL A 17 19.72 9.14 -3.84
C VAL A 17 20.54 10.27 -3.22
N ALA A 18 20.11 10.75 -2.05
CA ALA A 18 20.82 11.78 -1.30
C ALA A 18 21.87 11.15 -0.38
N GLY A 19 23.02 11.81 -0.23
CA GLY A 19 24.08 11.36 0.67
C GLY A 19 24.86 10.16 0.11
N TYR A 20 25.15 10.16 -1.19
CA TYR A 20 25.97 9.12 -1.83
C TYR A 20 27.44 9.28 -1.40
N SER A 21 27.71 9.01 -0.11
CA SER A 21 28.99 9.29 0.53
C SER A 21 30.02 8.17 0.34
N LEU A 22 31.25 8.58 -0.02
CA LEU A 22 32.49 7.79 -0.20
C LEU A 22 32.77 6.72 0.89
N GLN A 23 32.20 6.86 2.10
CA GLN A 23 32.46 5.94 3.21
C GLN A 23 31.43 4.82 3.38
N LYS A 24 30.25 4.90 2.75
CA LYS A 24 29.17 3.97 3.07
C LYS A 24 28.75 3.02 1.95
N ARG A 25 29.08 3.29 0.67
CA ARG A 25 28.75 2.43 -0.50
C ARG A 25 27.30 1.86 -0.47
N ASN A 26 26.40 2.49 0.26
CA ASN A 26 25.04 2.07 0.54
C ASN A 26 24.21 3.34 0.59
N GLY A 27 23.52 3.62 -0.52
CA GLY A 27 22.42 4.58 -0.52
C GLY A 27 21.24 4.00 0.24
N THR A 28 20.68 4.75 1.18
CA THR A 28 19.40 4.42 1.83
C THR A 28 18.26 4.68 0.85
N GLY A 29 17.59 3.62 0.39
CA GLY A 29 16.42 3.66 -0.50
C GLY A 29 16.61 2.83 -1.79
N HIS A 30 15.51 2.21 -2.26
CA HIS A 30 15.37 1.34 -3.45
C HIS A 30 16.68 0.95 -4.17
N PHE A 31 17.22 -0.18 -3.73
CA PHE A 31 18.47 -0.89 -4.05
C PHE A 31 19.30 -0.44 -5.27
N VAL A 32 20.39 0.28 -4.98
CA VAL A 32 21.66 0.16 -5.73
C VAL A 32 22.56 -0.76 -4.91
N SER A 33 22.80 -2.00 -5.36
CA SER A 33 23.77 -2.88 -4.70
C SER A 33 25.12 -2.79 -5.41
N THR A 34 26.16 -2.43 -4.66
CA THR A 34 27.56 -2.58 -5.08
C THR A 34 28.15 -3.71 -4.25
N LYS A 35 28.53 -4.83 -4.87
CA LYS A 35 29.42 -5.78 -4.19
C LYS A 35 30.78 -5.11 -4.01
N GLU A 36 31.47 -5.37 -2.91
CA GLU A 36 32.67 -4.62 -2.46
C GLU A 36 33.84 -4.59 -3.47
N GLU A 37 33.80 -5.44 -4.51
CA GLU A 37 34.77 -5.53 -5.62
C GLU A 37 34.28 -4.89 -6.94
N GLU A 38 33.03 -4.43 -7.03
CA GLU A 38 32.45 -3.89 -8.25
C GLU A 38 32.68 -2.38 -8.35
N ARG A 39 33.56 -1.96 -9.27
CA ARG A 39 33.79 -0.55 -9.64
C ARG A 39 32.63 0.10 -10.40
N HIS A 40 31.47 -0.53 -10.42
CA HIS A 40 30.33 -0.10 -11.22
C HIS A 40 29.08 0.06 -10.35
N VAL A 41 28.28 1.06 -10.67
CA VAL A 41 26.91 1.20 -10.19
C VAL A 41 26.02 0.20 -10.92
N SER A 42 25.24 -0.56 -10.17
CA SER A 42 24.18 -1.44 -10.67
C SER A 42 22.82 -0.77 -10.55
N VAL A 43 21.93 -0.96 -11.53
CA VAL A 43 20.59 -0.36 -11.54
C VAL A 43 19.58 -1.36 -12.07
N PHE A 44 18.48 -1.53 -11.35
CA PHE A 44 17.40 -2.47 -11.70
C PHE A 44 16.03 -1.82 -11.58
N LEU A 45 15.13 -2.20 -12.49
CA LEU A 45 13.70 -1.94 -12.39
C LEU A 45 13.03 -3.16 -11.75
N GLU A 46 12.18 -2.93 -10.75
CA GLU A 46 11.43 -3.98 -10.05
C GLU A 46 9.93 -3.85 -10.29
N LEU A 47 9.26 -4.99 -10.51
CA LEU A 47 7.81 -5.07 -10.54
C LEU A 47 7.23 -4.97 -9.12
N GLY A 48 6.70 -3.82 -8.76
CA GLY A 48 6.10 -3.57 -7.44
C GLY A 48 4.73 -4.22 -7.19
N SER A 49 4.15 -4.90 -8.18
CA SER A 49 2.82 -5.53 -8.06
C SER A 49 2.92 -7.04 -7.82
N THR A 50 2.07 -7.57 -6.94
CA THR A 50 1.96 -9.01 -6.65
C THR A 50 0.78 -9.68 -7.38
N VAL A 51 -0.04 -8.91 -8.10
CA VAL A 51 -1.29 -9.38 -8.71
C VAL A 51 -1.22 -9.54 -10.22
N VAL A 52 -0.14 -9.09 -10.87
CA VAL A 52 0.02 -9.22 -12.32
C VAL A 52 0.81 -10.49 -12.64
N GLU A 53 0.24 -11.35 -13.48
CA GLU A 53 0.85 -12.63 -13.87
C GLU A 53 2.11 -12.41 -14.73
N LYS A 54 2.05 -11.44 -15.65
CA LYS A 54 3.15 -11.07 -16.57
C LYS A 54 3.01 -9.63 -17.07
N VAL A 55 4.12 -8.89 -17.09
CA VAL A 55 4.24 -7.57 -17.74
C VAL A 55 5.44 -7.60 -18.69
N THR A 56 5.22 -7.36 -19.98
CA THR A 56 6.32 -7.19 -20.94
C THR A 56 6.65 -5.72 -21.06
N ALA A 57 7.87 -5.33 -20.69
CA ALA A 57 8.29 -3.93 -20.72
C ALA A 57 9.75 -3.77 -21.12
N ARG A 58 10.08 -2.65 -21.76
CA ARG A 58 11.46 -2.18 -21.93
C ARG A 58 11.67 -0.89 -21.16
N PHE A 59 12.90 -0.63 -20.78
CA PHE A 59 13.27 0.56 -20.02
C PHE A 59 14.61 1.11 -20.49
N ARG A 60 14.86 2.37 -20.16
CA ARG A 60 16.17 3.01 -20.25
C ARG A 60 16.39 3.90 -19.04
N PHE A 61 17.64 4.08 -18.68
CA PHE A 61 18.02 4.94 -17.58
C PHE A 61 18.77 6.17 -18.10
N ARG A 62 18.61 7.28 -17.40
CA ARG A 62 19.40 8.49 -17.59
C ARG A 62 19.87 8.96 -16.22
N VAL A 63 21.16 9.27 -16.13
CA VAL A 63 21.72 9.96 -14.98
C VAL A 63 21.70 11.46 -15.27
N ASN A 64 21.53 12.27 -14.23
CA ASN A 64 21.50 13.73 -14.30
C ASN A 64 22.47 14.34 -15.34
N GLY A 65 21.98 15.20 -16.24
CA GLY A 65 22.80 15.83 -17.29
C GLY A 65 23.36 14.89 -18.37
N ALA A 66 23.33 13.57 -18.18
CA ALA A 66 23.81 12.59 -19.14
C ALA A 66 22.82 12.39 -20.29
N THR A 67 23.33 11.90 -21.42
CA THR A 67 22.47 11.36 -22.47
C THR A 67 21.79 10.08 -21.95
N ALA A 68 20.51 9.89 -22.25
CA ALA A 68 19.83 8.65 -21.87
C ALA A 68 20.53 7.44 -22.50
N SER A 69 20.57 6.32 -21.77
CA SER A 69 21.00 5.05 -22.35
C SER A 69 20.13 4.69 -23.55
N SER A 70 20.65 3.84 -24.42
CA SER A 70 19.80 3.19 -25.43
C SER A 70 18.64 2.48 -24.74
N TRP A 71 17.52 2.38 -25.45
CA TRP A 71 16.41 1.52 -25.02
C TRP A 71 16.91 0.08 -24.84
N GLY A 72 16.60 -0.49 -23.68
CA GLY A 72 16.80 -1.92 -23.45
C GLY A 72 15.89 -2.78 -24.31
N GLN A 73 16.11 -4.09 -24.24
CA GLN A 73 15.19 -5.07 -24.82
C GLN A 73 13.89 -5.14 -24.01
N PHE A 74 12.83 -5.62 -24.65
CA PHE A 74 11.61 -5.98 -23.92
C PHE A 74 11.90 -7.22 -23.06
N ASN A 75 11.58 -7.11 -21.78
CA ASN A 75 11.73 -8.18 -20.81
C ASN A 75 10.36 -8.51 -20.20
N ASP A 76 10.18 -9.78 -19.86
CA ASP A 76 8.99 -10.26 -19.18
C ASP A 76 9.22 -10.23 -17.66
N PHE A 77 8.51 -9.32 -16.99
CA PHE A 77 8.43 -9.25 -15.55
C PHE A 77 7.33 -10.19 -15.08
N THR A 78 7.68 -11.12 -14.20
CA THR A 78 6.76 -12.13 -13.63
C THR A 78 6.95 -12.22 -12.12
N LEU A 79 6.07 -12.96 -11.44
CA LEU A 79 6.23 -13.22 -10.01
C LEU A 79 7.52 -13.97 -9.66
N SER A 80 8.07 -14.75 -10.60
CA SER A 80 9.35 -15.47 -10.44
C SER A 80 10.57 -14.67 -10.91
N SER A 81 10.38 -13.66 -11.77
CA SER A 81 11.44 -12.80 -12.31
C SER A 81 11.00 -11.34 -12.25
N LYS A 82 11.06 -10.76 -11.05
CA LYS A 82 10.51 -9.43 -10.77
C LYS A 82 11.44 -8.28 -11.13
N THR A 83 12.71 -8.54 -11.38
CA THR A 83 13.74 -7.51 -11.53
C THR A 83 14.53 -7.67 -12.82
N TRP A 84 14.69 -6.58 -13.57
CA TRP A 84 15.53 -6.52 -14.77
C TRP A 84 16.37 -5.23 -14.75
N GLY A 85 17.61 -5.30 -15.20
CA GLY A 85 18.52 -4.15 -15.10
C GLY A 85 19.93 -4.41 -15.62
N TYR A 86 20.83 -3.51 -15.25
CA TYR A 86 22.24 -3.53 -15.65
C TYR A 86 23.13 -3.64 -14.41
N GLN A 87 23.88 -4.72 -14.32
CA GLN A 87 24.86 -4.94 -13.25
C GLN A 87 26.11 -4.04 -13.40
N LYS A 88 26.40 -3.58 -14.62
CA LYS A 88 27.52 -2.67 -14.90
C LYS A 88 26.99 -1.47 -15.67
N PHE A 89 26.18 -0.66 -15.01
CA PHE A 89 25.51 0.46 -15.66
C PHE A 89 26.48 1.62 -15.92
N MET A 90 27.29 1.99 -14.92
CA MET A 90 28.26 3.09 -15.02
C MET A 90 29.40 2.89 -14.02
N GLU A 91 30.61 3.34 -14.34
CA GLU A 91 31.72 3.33 -13.39
C GLU A 91 31.48 4.32 -12.25
N ILE A 92 31.82 3.91 -11.03
CA ILE A 92 31.62 4.72 -9.83
C ILE A 92 32.40 6.04 -9.92
N GLU A 93 33.64 6.00 -10.40
CA GLU A 93 34.48 7.19 -10.55
C GLU A 93 33.86 8.23 -11.50
N THR A 94 33.21 7.78 -12.58
CA THR A 94 32.46 8.65 -13.50
C THR A 94 31.22 9.24 -12.81
N VAL A 95 30.47 8.42 -12.06
CA VAL A 95 29.32 8.91 -11.27
C VAL A 95 29.74 9.99 -10.30
N GLU A 96 30.83 9.78 -9.57
CA GLU A 96 31.35 10.69 -8.57
C GLU A 96 31.86 12.01 -9.15
N SER A 97 32.55 11.95 -10.30
CA SER A 97 33.17 13.13 -10.92
C SER A 97 32.22 13.95 -11.79
N GLU A 98 31.27 13.31 -12.48
CA GLU A 98 30.45 13.96 -13.52
C GLU A 98 28.99 14.13 -13.13
N TYR A 99 28.46 13.29 -12.25
CA TYR A 99 27.00 13.14 -12.09
C TYR A 99 26.45 13.37 -10.68
N LEU A 100 27.32 13.49 -9.67
CA LEU A 100 26.92 13.94 -8.34
C LEU A 100 26.73 15.46 -8.32
N ILE A 101 25.51 15.90 -8.03
CA ILE A 101 25.21 17.32 -7.80
C ILE A 101 24.76 17.48 -6.36
N ASN A 102 25.50 18.26 -5.57
CA ASN A 102 25.24 18.46 -4.14
C ASN A 102 25.14 17.12 -3.36
N ASP A 103 26.03 16.16 -3.64
CA ASP A 103 26.04 14.82 -3.01
C ASP A 103 24.76 13.99 -3.28
N CYS A 104 24.04 14.35 -4.34
CA CYS A 104 22.84 13.66 -4.80
C CYS A 104 23.06 13.06 -6.19
N LEU A 105 22.70 11.78 -6.34
CA LEU A 105 22.60 11.10 -7.61
C LEU A 105 21.14 11.01 -8.03
N THR A 106 20.77 11.73 -9.10
CA THR A 106 19.42 11.66 -9.66
C THR A 106 19.39 10.75 -10.89
N MET A 107 18.46 9.81 -10.86
CA MET A 107 18.23 8.84 -11.92
C MET A 107 16.81 8.98 -12.47
N HIS A 108 16.72 9.01 -13.79
CA HIS A 108 15.45 8.94 -14.51
C HIS A 108 15.34 7.58 -15.20
N CYS A 109 14.16 6.97 -15.10
CA CYS A 109 13.81 5.72 -15.76
C CYS A 109 12.61 5.95 -16.67
N ASP A 110 12.82 5.86 -17.98
CA ASP A 110 11.71 5.81 -18.93
C ASP A 110 11.34 4.34 -19.17
N VAL A 111 10.05 4.04 -19.10
CA VAL A 111 9.51 2.67 -19.24
C VAL A 111 8.45 2.66 -20.35
N GLU A 112 8.53 1.65 -21.21
CA GLU A 112 7.53 1.33 -22.23
C GLU A 112 6.97 -0.07 -21.97
N VAL A 113 5.67 -0.12 -21.66
CA VAL A 113 4.96 -1.36 -21.35
C VAL A 113 4.11 -1.79 -22.55
N VAL A 114 4.23 -3.05 -22.95
CA VAL A 114 3.35 -3.66 -23.96
C VAL A 114 2.01 -3.97 -23.32
N LYS A 115 0.97 -3.31 -23.83
CA LYS A 115 -0.42 -3.61 -23.52
C LYS A 115 -1.01 -4.40 -24.67
N GLU A 116 -1.29 -5.68 -24.44
CA GLU A 116 -1.97 -6.50 -25.44
C GLU A 116 -3.44 -6.06 -25.54
N LEU A 117 -3.84 -5.59 -26.73
CA LEU A 117 -5.24 -5.36 -27.06
C LEU A 117 -5.76 -6.65 -27.69
N LYS A 118 -6.63 -7.36 -26.97
CA LYS A 118 -7.30 -8.55 -27.51
C LYS A 118 -8.37 -8.12 -28.52
N THR A 119 -7.97 -7.92 -29.78
CA THR A 119 -8.89 -7.66 -30.89
C THR A 119 -9.39 -8.98 -31.49
N GLY A 120 -10.24 -9.68 -30.73
CA GLY A 120 -10.96 -10.87 -31.21
C GLY A 120 -12.40 -10.74 -30.78
N ALA A 121 -13.33 -10.82 -31.74
CA ALA A 121 -14.77 -10.75 -31.51
C ALA A 121 -15.24 -11.84 -30.54
N THR A 122 -15.18 -11.52 -29.26
CA THR A 122 -16.03 -12.04 -28.21
C THR A 122 -16.45 -10.79 -27.47
N MET A 123 -17.76 -10.55 -27.38
CA MET A 123 -18.37 -9.50 -26.55
C MET A 123 -18.02 -9.75 -25.07
N SER A 124 -16.75 -9.60 -24.70
CA SER A 124 -16.36 -9.46 -23.31
C SER A 124 -16.67 -8.01 -22.95
N ARG A 125 -17.81 -7.81 -22.30
CA ARG A 125 -18.14 -6.55 -21.63
C ARG A 125 -16.90 -6.16 -20.82
N PHE A 126 -16.22 -5.07 -21.20
CA PHE A 126 -15.34 -4.39 -20.26
C PHE A 126 -16.26 -3.90 -19.14
N ILE A 127 -16.39 -4.71 -18.09
CA ILE A 127 -17.08 -4.30 -16.88
C ILE A 127 -16.19 -3.21 -16.29
N THR A 128 -16.67 -1.97 -16.39
CA THR A 128 -16.10 -0.89 -15.61
C THR A 128 -16.32 -1.28 -14.16
N VAL A 129 -15.27 -1.74 -13.48
CA VAL A 129 -15.35 -2.07 -12.06
C VAL A 129 -15.39 -0.74 -11.32
N PRO A 130 -16.50 -0.42 -10.62
CA PRO A 130 -16.55 0.80 -9.82
C PRO A 130 -15.47 0.76 -8.73
N PRO A 131 -14.97 1.92 -8.28
CA PRO A 131 -14.03 1.98 -7.17
C PRO A 131 -14.54 1.20 -5.95
N PRO A 132 -13.66 0.56 -5.17
CA PRO A 132 -14.07 -0.12 -3.93
C PRO A 132 -14.78 0.85 -2.99
N ALA A 133 -16.07 0.60 -2.74
CA ALA A 133 -16.93 1.45 -1.90
C ALA A 133 -17.36 0.75 -0.61
N ILE A 134 -16.74 -0.39 -0.26
CA ILE A 134 -17.14 -1.20 0.89
C ILE A 134 -17.08 -0.42 2.22
N CYS A 135 -16.06 0.41 2.41
CA CYS A 135 -15.95 1.24 3.62
C CYS A 135 -17.13 2.21 3.73
N CYS A 136 -17.55 2.83 2.61
CA CYS A 136 -18.71 3.71 2.58
C CYS A 136 -20.02 2.94 2.86
N HIS A 137 -20.17 1.73 2.32
CA HIS A 137 -21.35 0.90 2.56
C HIS A 137 -21.42 0.42 4.02
N LEU A 138 -20.29 0.08 4.64
CA LEU A 138 -20.22 -0.29 6.06
C LEU A 138 -20.46 0.91 6.97
N GLU A 139 -19.96 2.10 6.61
CA GLU A 139 -20.27 3.35 7.31
C GLU A 139 -21.77 3.63 7.30
N GLN A 140 -22.41 3.53 6.14
CA GLN A 140 -23.85 3.66 5.99
C GLN A 140 -24.64 2.61 6.80
N LEU A 141 -24.13 1.38 6.87
CA LEU A 141 -24.72 0.32 7.69
C LEU A 141 -24.64 0.65 9.19
N LEU A 142 -23.53 1.23 9.65
CA LEU A 142 -23.40 1.69 11.03
C LEU A 142 -24.36 2.85 11.33
N GLU A 143 -24.49 3.81 10.42
CA GLU A 143 -25.37 4.97 10.55
C GLU A 143 -26.85 4.61 10.51
N SER A 144 -27.25 3.68 9.63
CA SER A 144 -28.65 3.26 9.48
C SER A 144 -29.15 2.42 10.65
N LYS A 145 -28.22 1.81 11.41
CA LYS A 145 -28.48 0.86 12.50
C LYS A 145 -29.28 -0.38 12.09
N GLU A 146 -29.36 -0.65 10.78
CA GLU A 146 -30.14 -1.74 10.24
C GLU A 146 -29.49 -3.09 10.58
N GLY A 147 -30.18 -3.94 11.33
CA GLY A 147 -29.66 -5.26 11.67
C GLY A 147 -28.63 -5.27 12.80
N CYS A 148 -28.44 -4.16 13.52
CA CYS A 148 -27.65 -4.14 14.75
C CYS A 148 -28.19 -5.18 15.74
N ASP A 149 -27.30 -5.99 16.29
CA ASP A 149 -27.59 -7.10 17.21
C ASP A 149 -26.87 -6.95 18.57
N VAL A 150 -26.17 -5.85 18.77
CA VAL A 150 -25.54 -5.45 20.04
C VAL A 150 -25.62 -3.93 20.22
N THR A 151 -25.71 -3.48 21.48
CA THR A 151 -25.70 -2.09 21.89
C THR A 151 -24.65 -1.90 22.99
N PHE A 152 -23.67 -1.04 22.78
CA PHE A 152 -22.67 -0.70 23.79
C PHE A 152 -23.11 0.52 24.58
N GLN A 153 -23.09 0.42 25.90
CA GLN A 153 -23.29 1.55 26.79
C GLN A 153 -21.94 2.06 27.29
N VAL A 154 -21.58 3.27 26.87
CA VAL A 154 -20.34 3.97 27.25
C VAL A 154 -20.76 5.22 28.02
N GLU A 155 -20.50 5.24 29.33
CA GLU A 155 -21.04 6.23 30.25
C GLU A 155 -22.57 6.38 30.13
N ARG A 156 -23.05 7.47 29.50
CA ARG A 156 -24.48 7.77 29.27
C ARG A 156 -24.89 7.69 27.80
N SER A 157 -23.98 7.23 26.93
CA SER A 157 -24.18 7.12 25.49
C SER A 157 -24.32 5.67 25.07
N ASP A 158 -25.31 5.41 24.22
CA ASP A 158 -25.57 4.08 23.67
C ASP A 158 -25.17 4.02 22.18
N TYR A 159 -24.47 2.94 21.80
CA TYR A 159 -23.94 2.72 20.46
C TYR A 159 -24.40 1.38 19.90
N ASP A 160 -25.31 1.41 18.93
CA ASP A 160 -25.75 0.21 18.22
C ASP A 160 -24.68 -0.26 17.23
N ALA A 161 -24.43 -1.57 17.17
CA ALA A 161 -23.41 -2.15 16.30
C ALA A 161 -23.76 -3.60 15.90
N HIS A 162 -22.86 -4.22 15.14
CA HIS A 162 -23.05 -5.55 14.55
C HIS A 162 -21.96 -6.50 15.03
N ARG A 163 -22.32 -7.52 15.79
CA ARG A 163 -21.39 -8.51 16.37
C ARG A 163 -20.52 -9.16 15.30
N VAL A 164 -21.09 -9.45 14.12
CA VAL A 164 -20.36 -10.05 13.00
C VAL A 164 -19.27 -9.14 12.45
N VAL A 165 -19.55 -7.83 12.30
CA VAL A 165 -18.56 -6.87 11.79
C VAL A 165 -17.47 -6.68 12.82
N LEU A 166 -17.83 -6.46 14.08
CA LEU A 166 -16.88 -6.31 15.19
C LEU A 166 -15.97 -7.54 15.32
N SER A 167 -16.54 -8.74 15.28
CA SER A 167 -15.78 -10.00 15.42
C SER A 167 -14.89 -10.31 14.22
N ALA A 168 -15.25 -9.84 13.03
CA ALA A 168 -14.40 -9.98 11.84
C ALA A 168 -13.18 -9.04 11.90
N ARG A 169 -13.28 -7.96 12.66
CA ARG A 169 -12.31 -6.85 12.69
C ARG A 169 -11.56 -6.71 14.02
N SER A 170 -11.88 -7.52 15.02
CA SER A 170 -11.25 -7.52 16.34
C SER A 170 -11.36 -8.91 16.97
N PRO A 171 -10.23 -9.61 17.15
CA PRO A 171 -10.22 -10.88 17.86
C PRO A 171 -10.71 -10.78 19.31
N VAL A 172 -10.54 -9.64 19.99
CA VAL A 172 -11.19 -9.36 21.29
C VAL A 172 -12.72 -9.48 21.19
N PHE A 173 -13.35 -8.76 20.25
CA PHE A 173 -14.81 -8.87 20.07
C PHE A 173 -15.23 -10.26 19.59
N ARG A 174 -14.40 -10.92 18.78
CA ARG A 174 -14.64 -12.30 18.37
C ARG A 174 -14.67 -13.26 19.56
N ALA A 175 -13.72 -13.15 20.47
CA ALA A 175 -13.68 -13.96 21.68
C ALA A 175 -14.87 -13.65 22.60
N GLN A 176 -15.24 -12.37 22.73
CA GLN A 176 -16.39 -11.94 23.53
C GLN A 176 -17.72 -12.51 22.99
N PHE A 177 -17.92 -12.48 21.67
CA PHE A 177 -19.22 -12.82 21.06
C PHE A 177 -19.34 -14.26 20.57
N PHE A 178 -18.23 -14.89 20.22
CA PHE A 178 -18.20 -16.24 19.64
C PHE A 178 -17.16 -17.16 20.30
N GLY A 179 -16.52 -16.74 21.38
CA GLY A 179 -15.57 -17.55 22.14
C GLY A 179 -16.25 -18.56 23.07
N PRO A 180 -15.46 -19.41 23.76
CA PRO A 180 -15.98 -20.47 24.64
C PRO A 180 -16.80 -19.96 25.83
N MET A 181 -16.61 -18.69 26.21
CA MET A 181 -17.32 -18.01 27.29
C MET A 181 -18.35 -17.01 26.77
N ALA A 182 -18.62 -16.96 25.46
CA ALA A 182 -19.71 -16.16 24.92
C ALA A 182 -21.01 -16.64 25.57
N ASP A 183 -21.78 -15.72 26.15
CA ASP A 183 -22.92 -16.03 27.01
C ASP A 183 -23.76 -17.19 26.47
N THR A 184 -23.60 -18.35 27.11
CA THR A 184 -24.28 -19.60 26.75
C THR A 184 -25.75 -19.60 27.21
N GLY A 185 -26.16 -18.56 27.95
CA GLY A 185 -27.50 -18.34 28.46
C GLY A 185 -28.09 -17.03 27.96
N GLY A 186 -28.40 -16.94 26.67
CA GLY A 186 -29.40 -16.01 26.14
C GLY A 186 -29.06 -14.51 26.18
N GLY A 187 -28.56 -14.01 25.05
CA GLY A 187 -29.13 -12.82 24.43
C GLY A 187 -29.04 -11.48 25.16
N ASP A 188 -28.01 -11.22 25.96
CA ASP A 188 -27.78 -9.84 26.38
C ASP A 188 -27.29 -9.02 25.17
N ARG A 189 -28.17 -8.15 24.70
CA ARG A 189 -27.86 -7.19 23.63
C ARG A 189 -26.94 -6.09 24.16
N TYR A 190 -26.89 -5.86 25.47
CA TYR A 190 -26.18 -4.72 26.05
C TYR A 190 -24.79 -5.09 26.55
N VAL A 191 -23.79 -4.31 26.16
CA VAL A 191 -22.41 -4.44 26.65
C VAL A 191 -21.99 -3.12 27.28
N ARG A 192 -21.68 -3.13 28.59
CA ARG A 192 -21.21 -1.92 29.30
C ARG A 192 -19.70 -1.78 29.15
N ILE A 193 -19.25 -0.58 28.77
CA ILE A 193 -17.84 -0.19 28.71
C ILE A 193 -17.62 0.90 29.76
N LEU A 194 -16.82 0.59 30.77
CA LEU A 194 -16.59 1.46 31.93
C LEU A 194 -15.38 2.39 31.76
N ASP A 195 -14.35 1.93 31.05
CA ASP A 195 -13.04 2.60 30.99
C ASP A 195 -12.78 3.26 29.62
N MET A 196 -13.80 3.91 29.05
CA MET A 196 -13.65 4.62 27.78
C MET A 196 -14.55 5.84 27.69
N LYS A 197 -14.01 6.95 27.15
CA LYS A 197 -14.82 8.13 26.82
C LYS A 197 -15.69 7.87 25.58
N PRO A 198 -16.91 8.42 25.52
CA PRO A 198 -17.79 8.28 24.36
C PRO A 198 -17.14 8.62 23.01
N THR A 199 -16.37 9.72 22.95
CA THR A 199 -15.69 10.18 21.73
C THR A 199 -14.60 9.21 21.25
N VAL A 200 -13.92 8.53 22.17
CA VAL A 200 -12.90 7.53 21.85
C VAL A 200 -13.56 6.26 21.33
N PHE A 201 -14.64 5.81 21.97
CA PHE A 201 -15.38 4.64 21.53
C PHE A 201 -16.01 4.84 20.15
N GLU A 202 -16.55 6.02 19.88
CA GLU A 202 -17.07 6.39 18.56
C GLU A 202 -15.97 6.30 17.48
N ALA A 203 -14.76 6.77 17.78
CA ALA A 203 -13.63 6.69 16.87
C ALA A 203 -13.16 5.23 16.66
N VAL A 204 -13.14 4.40 17.70
CA VAL A 204 -12.87 2.95 17.60
C VAL A 204 -13.90 2.29 16.69
N LEU A 205 -15.18 2.56 16.93
CA LEU A 205 -16.28 1.96 16.18
C LEU A 205 -16.21 2.37 14.71
N ARG A 206 -16.03 3.67 14.42
CA ARG A 206 -15.86 4.15 13.04
C ARG A 206 -14.64 3.53 12.37
N PHE A 207 -13.52 3.40 13.07
CA PHE A 207 -12.33 2.75 12.54
C PHE A 207 -12.59 1.29 12.18
N ILE A 208 -13.27 0.52 13.04
CA ILE A 208 -13.64 -0.88 12.77
C ILE A 208 -14.45 -1.02 11.48
N TYR A 209 -15.37 -0.09 11.22
CA TYR A 209 -16.25 -0.13 10.04
C TYR A 209 -15.61 0.43 8.76
N THR A 210 -14.64 1.36 8.87
CA THR A 210 -14.22 2.18 7.73
C THR A 210 -12.71 2.26 7.50
N ASP A 211 -11.89 1.72 8.41
CA ASP A 211 -10.42 1.85 8.44
C ASP A 211 -9.90 3.30 8.48
N ARG A 212 -10.76 4.25 8.84
CA ARG A 212 -10.43 5.67 8.94
C ARG A 212 -10.41 6.14 10.38
N LEU A 213 -9.33 6.81 10.76
CA LEU A 213 -9.24 7.53 12.03
C LEU A 213 -9.76 8.97 11.85
N PRO A 214 -10.38 9.56 12.88
CA PRO A 214 -10.76 10.97 12.84
C PRO A 214 -9.51 11.87 12.67
N PRO A 215 -9.66 13.03 12.00
CA PRO A 215 -8.60 14.02 11.85
C PRO A 215 -7.98 14.40 13.20
N VAL A 216 -6.68 14.69 13.23
CA VAL A 216 -6.04 15.25 14.42
C VAL A 216 -6.46 16.73 14.48
N GLU A 217 -7.23 17.12 15.49
CA GLU A 217 -7.38 18.54 15.80
C GLU A 217 -6.08 19.01 16.49
N ASP A 218 -5.51 20.11 16.01
CA ASP A 218 -4.16 20.61 16.34
C ASP A 218 -3.95 21.05 17.82
N GLY A 219 -4.84 20.68 18.75
CA GLY A 219 -4.82 21.08 20.16
C GLY A 219 -4.34 20.03 21.17
N GLU A 220 -4.30 18.73 20.83
CA GLU A 220 -3.96 17.65 21.78
C GLU A 220 -3.14 16.53 21.12
N ALA A 221 -1.94 16.86 20.62
CA ALA A 221 -1.09 15.94 19.88
C ALA A 221 -0.59 14.73 20.69
N ALA A 222 -0.36 14.87 22.00
CA ALA A 222 0.16 13.79 22.85
C ALA A 222 -0.93 12.82 23.36
N ALA A 223 -2.14 13.32 23.65
CA ALA A 223 -3.27 12.45 23.97
C ALA A 223 -3.79 11.72 22.72
N SER A 224 -3.70 12.38 21.56
CA SER A 224 -4.08 11.84 20.26
C SER A 224 -3.27 10.63 19.80
N SER A 225 -2.00 10.49 20.18
CA SER A 225 -1.17 9.34 19.77
C SER A 225 -1.49 8.09 20.59
N CYS A 226 -1.73 8.25 21.90
CA CYS A 226 -1.97 7.14 22.83
C CYS A 226 -3.22 6.33 22.44
N TRP A 227 -4.38 6.98 22.30
CA TRP A 227 -5.61 6.23 22.01
C TRP A 227 -5.63 5.67 20.58
N ARG A 228 -4.88 6.24 19.61
CA ARG A 228 -4.80 5.71 18.24
C ARG A 228 -4.01 4.41 18.16
N GLU A 229 -2.96 4.27 18.96
CA GLU A 229 -2.25 3.00 19.11
C GLU A 229 -3.15 2.00 19.83
N ASP A 230 -3.85 2.42 20.88
CA ASP A 230 -4.83 1.56 21.58
C ASP A 230 -5.98 1.09 20.65
N VAL A 231 -6.51 1.95 19.77
CA VAL A 231 -7.52 1.56 18.75
C VAL A 231 -6.95 0.55 17.77
N ARG A 232 -5.72 0.77 17.32
CA ARG A 232 -5.06 -0.11 16.36
C ARG A 232 -4.71 -1.46 16.99
N GLU A 233 -4.39 -1.50 18.28
CA GLU A 233 -4.17 -2.74 19.03
C GLU A 233 -5.50 -3.46 19.28
N MET A 234 -6.56 -2.78 19.71
CA MET A 234 -7.89 -3.41 19.87
C MET A 234 -8.47 -3.99 18.57
N ALA A 235 -8.10 -3.43 17.41
CA ALA A 235 -8.48 -3.97 16.10
C ALA A 235 -7.53 -5.09 15.59
N ARG A 236 -6.34 -5.25 16.19
CA ARG A 236 -5.34 -6.27 15.77
C ARG A 236 -5.18 -7.44 16.73
N SER A 237 -5.51 -7.27 18.02
CA SER A 237 -5.40 -8.28 19.08
C SER A 237 -6.68 -9.05 19.32
#